data_AF-A0A0M2K8C2-F1
#
_entry.id   AF-A0A0M2K8C2-F1
#
_cell.length_a   1.000
_cell.length_b   1.000
_cell.length_c   1.000
_cell.angle_alpha   90.00
_cell.angle_beta   90.00
_cell.angle_gamma   90.00
#
_symmetry.space_group_name_H-M   'P 1'
#
loop_
_entity.id
_entity.type
_entity.pdbx_description
1 polymer ?
#
loop_
_entity_poly.entity_id
_entity_poly.type
_entity_poly.pdbx_seq_one_letter_code
_entity_poly.pdbx_strand_id
1 'polypeptide(L)'
;MASSGGESIALDTDAQAQLAAQWEEYADAVEASGQPPVQPEALREQLGAIYEPFVQAKASENLARQQAYQRVAAEARAHAAKLRNHRVSFEQHDDDVARQISAITGNG
;
A
#
# COMPACT_ATOMS: atom_id res chain seq x y z
N MET A 1 -10.12 -8.91 44.55
CA MET A 1 -10.99 -8.80 43.37
C MET A 1 -10.29 -7.89 42.37
N ALA A 2 -9.41 -8.46 41.55
CA ALA A 2 -8.75 -7.69 40.50
C ALA A 2 -9.73 -7.54 39.34
N SER A 3 -10.33 -6.37 39.20
CA SER A 3 -10.99 -5.98 37.95
C SER A 3 -9.88 -5.70 36.96
N SER A 4 -9.47 -6.70 36.17
CA SER A 4 -8.68 -6.43 34.96
C SER A 4 -9.63 -5.76 33.98
N GLY A 5 -9.74 -4.44 34.08
CA GLY A 5 -10.40 -3.63 33.08
C GLY A 5 -9.70 -3.89 31.75
N GLY A 6 -10.29 -4.78 30.95
CA GLY A 6 -9.95 -4.90 29.55
C GLY A 6 -10.19 -3.53 28.95
N GLU A 7 -9.10 -2.82 28.71
CA GLU A 7 -9.13 -1.59 27.95
C GLU A 7 -9.77 -1.96 26.61
N SER A 8 -10.97 -1.42 26.36
CA SER A 8 -11.64 -1.61 25.08
C SER A 8 -10.73 -1.02 24.03
N ILE A 9 -9.98 -1.87 23.32
CA ILE A 9 -9.20 -1.47 22.15
C ILE A 9 -10.24 -1.17 21.06
N ALA A 10 -10.86 0.01 21.14
CA ALA A 10 -11.68 0.53 20.08
C ALA A 10 -10.73 1.08 19.02
N LEU A 11 -10.66 0.41 17.89
CA LEU A 11 -9.85 0.83 16.77
C LEU A 11 -10.59 1.97 16.06
N ASP A 12 -9.92 3.11 15.88
CA ASP A 12 -10.47 4.21 15.08
C ASP A 12 -10.45 3.82 13.60
N THR A 13 -11.58 3.29 13.12
CA THR A 13 -11.75 2.78 11.76
C THR A 13 -11.67 3.88 10.70
N ASP A 14 -12.02 5.11 11.05
CA ASP A 14 -11.91 6.27 10.17
C ASP A 14 -10.45 6.70 10.02
N ALA A 15 -9.70 6.75 11.13
CA ALA A 15 -8.25 7.01 11.08
C ALA A 15 -7.51 5.92 10.28
N GLN A 16 -7.92 4.66 10.38
CA GLN A 16 -7.34 3.58 9.56
C GLN A 16 -7.68 3.70 8.08
N ALA A 17 -8.91 4.11 7.74
CA ALA A 17 -9.29 4.35 6.35
C ALA A 17 -8.48 5.51 5.75
N GLN A 18 -8.30 6.60 6.51
CA GLN A 18 -7.48 7.74 6.09
C GLN A 18 -6.01 7.33 5.94
N LEU A 19 -5.48 6.51 6.83
CA LEU A 19 -4.12 6.01 6.72
C LEU A 19 -3.94 5.09 5.50
N ALA A 20 -4.92 4.23 5.20
CA ALA A 20 -4.90 3.40 4.01
C ALA A 20 -4.86 4.24 2.73
N ALA A 21 -5.65 5.30 2.64
CA ALA A 21 -5.63 6.23 1.50
C ALA A 21 -4.27 6.91 1.34
N GLN A 22 -3.66 7.38 2.43
CA GLN A 22 -2.31 7.98 2.39
C GLN A 22 -1.25 7.01 1.89
N TRP A 23 -1.34 5.72 2.25
CA TRP A 23 -0.42 4.69 1.72
C TRP A 23 -0.59 4.45 0.23
N GLU A 24 -1.79 4.60 -0.31
CA GLU A 24 -2.03 4.49 -1.76
C GLU A 24 -1.50 5.70 -2.51
N GLU A 25 -1.78 6.91 -2.02
CA GLU A 25 -1.20 8.14 -2.58
C GLU A 25 0.33 8.10 -2.57
N TYR A 26 0.92 7.60 -1.48
CA TYR A 26 2.35 7.37 -1.40
C TYR A 26 2.84 6.35 -2.44
N ALA A 27 2.14 5.22 -2.61
CA ALA A 27 2.50 4.23 -3.61
C ALA A 27 2.50 4.81 -5.02
N ASP A 28 1.50 5.63 -5.36
CA ASP A 28 1.40 6.29 -6.65
C ASP A 28 2.53 7.31 -6.85
N ALA A 29 2.87 8.08 -5.82
CA ALA A 29 3.99 9.03 -5.85
C ALA A 29 5.34 8.32 -6.02
N VAL A 30 5.54 7.18 -5.36
CA VAL A 30 6.74 6.34 -5.51
C VAL A 30 6.82 5.79 -6.93
N GLU A 31 5.75 5.23 -7.47
CA GLU A 31 5.75 4.66 -8.81
C GLU A 31 6.03 5.73 -9.88
N ALA A 32 5.45 6.93 -9.74
CA ALA A 32 5.75 8.07 -10.60
C ALA A 32 7.22 8.51 -10.51
N SER A 33 7.80 8.50 -9.31
CA SER A 33 9.21 8.83 -9.08
C SER A 33 10.19 7.82 -9.70
N GLY A 34 9.71 6.61 -10.01
CA GLY A 34 10.49 5.57 -10.68
C GLY A 34 10.70 5.82 -12.18
N GLN A 35 10.02 6.81 -12.77
CA GLN A 35 10.18 7.12 -14.19
C GLN A 35 11.59 7.63 -14.48
N PRO A 36 12.32 7.01 -15.42
CA PRO A 36 13.66 7.42 -15.75
C PRO A 36 13.65 8.79 -16.44
N PRO A 37 14.62 9.67 -16.13
CA PRO A 37 14.67 11.02 -16.71
C PRO A 37 15.11 11.03 -18.18
N VAL A 38 15.72 9.94 -18.66
CA VAL A 38 16.25 9.83 -20.02
C VAL A 38 15.91 8.48 -20.59
N GLN A 39 15.31 8.48 -21.79
CA GLN A 39 14.98 7.26 -22.52
C GLN A 39 16.19 6.77 -23.34
N PRO A 40 16.49 5.45 -23.33
CA PRO A 40 17.63 4.90 -24.07
C PRO A 40 17.58 5.21 -25.58
N GLU A 41 16.38 5.28 -26.17
CA GLU A 41 16.18 5.59 -27.57
C GLU A 41 16.63 7.02 -27.90
N ALA A 42 16.25 8.00 -27.07
CA ALA A 42 16.68 9.38 -27.21
C ALA A 42 18.20 9.52 -27.02
N LEU A 43 18.78 8.74 -26.11
CA LEU A 43 20.24 8.64 -25.92
C LEU A 43 20.94 8.08 -27.16
N ARG A 44 20.37 7.06 -27.80
CA ARG A 44 20.92 6.45 -29.02
C ARG A 44 20.94 7.44 -30.18
N GLU A 45 19.88 8.21 -30.35
CA GLU A 45 19.78 9.24 -31.39
C GLU A 45 20.80 10.37 -31.20
N GLN A 46 21.08 10.77 -29.95
CA GLN A 46 22.01 11.86 -29.65
C GLN A 46 23.49 11.44 -29.75
N LEU A 47 23.82 10.22 -29.33
CA LEU A 47 25.21 9.78 -29.21
C LEU A 47 25.70 8.99 -30.43
N GLY A 48 24.79 8.37 -31.19
CA GLY A 48 25.13 7.52 -32.32
C GLY A 48 25.71 6.16 -31.91
N ALA A 49 25.99 5.32 -32.92
CA ALA A 49 26.25 3.90 -32.74
C ALA A 49 27.51 3.56 -31.91
N ILE A 50 28.51 4.45 -31.85
CA ILE A 50 29.75 4.18 -31.10
C ILE A 50 29.52 4.08 -29.59
N TYR A 51 28.44 4.67 -29.09
CA TYR A 51 28.07 4.66 -27.67
C TYR A 51 27.01 3.61 -27.33
N GLU A 52 26.72 2.67 -28.23
CA GLU A 52 25.73 1.61 -27.99
C GLU A 52 25.94 0.85 -26.66
N PRO A 53 27.16 0.51 -26.23
CA PRO A 53 27.37 -0.11 -24.91
C PRO A 53 26.91 0.76 -23.74
N PHE A 54 27.08 2.09 -23.83
CA PHE A 54 26.61 3.04 -22.83
C PHE A 54 25.08 3.14 -22.83
N VAL A 55 24.46 3.18 -24.02
CA VAL A 55 22.99 3.18 -24.16
C VAL A 55 22.38 1.93 -23.52
N GLN A 56 22.97 0.76 -23.76
CA GLN A 56 22.52 -0.51 -23.16
C GLN A 56 22.67 -0.52 -21.65
N ALA A 57 23.78 0.00 -21.12
CA ALA A 57 23.97 0.14 -19.68
C ALA A 57 22.94 1.10 -19.05
N LYS A 58 22.56 2.17 -19.76
CA LYS A 58 21.48 3.07 -19.31
C LYS A 58 20.10 2.44 -19.37
N ALA A 59 19.83 1.62 -20.38
CA ALA A 59 18.58 0.85 -20.43
C ALA A 59 18.44 -0.11 -19.25
N SER A 60 19.50 -0.83 -18.88
CA SER A 60 19.48 -1.74 -17.74
C SER A 60 19.36 -1.00 -16.40
N GLU A 61 20.04 0.14 -16.24
CA GLU A 61 19.89 1.02 -15.07
C GLU A 61 18.44 1.52 -14.93
N ASN A 62 17.83 1.98 -16.03
CA ASN A 62 16.44 2.44 -16.05
C ASN A 62 15.46 1.32 -15.65
N LEU A 63 15.66 0.10 -16.16
CA LEU A 63 14.84 -1.04 -15.79
C LEU A 63 14.99 -1.38 -14.29
N ALA A 64 16.24 -1.42 -13.80
CA ALA A 64 16.51 -1.70 -12.39
C ALA A 64 15.89 -0.65 -11.46
N ARG A 65 15.95 0.64 -11.85
CA ARG A 65 15.27 1.75 -11.18
C ARG A 65 13.76 1.49 -11.13
N GLN A 66 13.12 1.32 -12.28
CA GLN A 66 11.67 1.11 -12.35
C GLN A 66 11.21 -0.05 -11.46
N GLN A 67 11.91 -1.19 -11.53
CA GLN A 67 11.62 -2.35 -10.70
C GLN A 67 11.79 -2.09 -9.20
N ALA A 68 12.79 -1.29 -8.80
CA ALA A 68 13.00 -0.93 -7.41
C ALA A 68 11.83 -0.09 -6.87
N TYR A 69 11.41 0.93 -7.62
CA TYR A 69 10.27 1.77 -7.24
C TYR A 69 8.94 0.98 -7.24
N GLN A 70 8.74 0.08 -8.22
CA GLN A 70 7.57 -0.81 -8.24
C GLN A 70 7.49 -1.70 -7.01
N ARG A 71 8.62 -2.23 -6.50
CA ARG A 71 8.64 -3.02 -5.27
C ARG A 71 8.18 -2.20 -4.06
N VAL A 72 8.70 -0.99 -3.90
CA VAL A 72 8.30 -0.09 -2.80
C VAL A 72 6.83 0.29 -2.90
N ALA A 73 6.34 0.62 -4.10
CA ALA A 73 4.92 0.91 -4.33
C ALA A 73 4.03 -0.31 -4.01
N ALA A 74 4.46 -1.52 -4.37
CA ALA A 74 3.74 -2.76 -4.04
C ALA A 74 3.67 -3.01 -2.53
N GLU A 75 4.75 -2.75 -1.79
CA GLU A 75 4.76 -2.86 -0.33
C GLU A 75 3.80 -1.85 0.33
N ALA A 76 3.81 -0.61 -0.16
CA ALA A 76 2.87 0.43 0.30
C ALA A 76 1.41 0.04 0.04
N ARG A 77 1.09 -0.48 -1.16
CA ARG A 77 -0.25 -0.98 -1.50
C ARG A 77 -0.65 -2.18 -0.65
N ALA A 78 0.27 -3.10 -0.38
CA ALA A 78 0.02 -4.22 0.52
C ALA A 78 -0.27 -3.76 1.96
N HIS A 79 0.38 -2.69 2.42
CA HIS A 79 0.09 -2.10 3.72
C HIS A 79 -1.29 -1.43 3.77
N ALA A 80 -1.67 -0.67 2.73
CA ALA A 80 -3.02 -0.11 2.59
C ALA A 80 -4.10 -1.20 2.60
N ALA A 81 -3.87 -2.30 1.87
CA ALA A 81 -4.80 -3.44 1.84
C ALA A 81 -4.96 -4.09 3.21
N LYS A 82 -3.87 -4.24 3.99
CA LYS A 82 -3.95 -4.75 5.37
C LYS A 82 -4.81 -3.87 6.26
N LEU A 83 -4.64 -2.54 6.21
CA LEU A 83 -5.45 -1.60 6.99
C LEU A 83 -6.95 -1.71 6.67
N ARG A 84 -7.30 -1.85 5.39
CA ARG A 84 -8.68 -2.06 4.96
C ARG A 84 -9.25 -3.40 5.47
N ASN A 85 -8.47 -4.47 5.36
CA ASN A 85 -8.89 -5.79 5.83
C ASN A 85 -9.08 -5.84 7.36
N HIS A 86 -8.26 -5.08 8.11
CA HIS A 86 -8.45 -4.92 9.55
C HIS A 86 -9.80 -4.28 9.85
N ARG A 87 -10.11 -3.14 9.22
CA ARG A 87 -11.41 -2.47 9.37
C ARG A 87 -12.58 -3.42 9.11
N VAL A 88 -12.57 -4.13 7.97
CA VAL A 88 -13.65 -5.07 7.62
C VAL A 88 -13.83 -6.15 8.67
N SER A 89 -12.73 -6.69 9.20
CA SER A 89 -12.78 -7.73 10.25
C SER A 89 -13.40 -7.22 11.56
N PHE A 90 -13.12 -5.97 11.94
CA PHE A 90 -13.72 -5.36 13.14
C PHE A 90 -15.21 -5.06 12.97
N GLU A 91 -15.60 -4.47 11.84
CA GLU A 91 -17.02 -4.21 11.53
C GLU A 91 -17.84 -5.52 11.55
N GLN A 92 -17.32 -6.60 10.97
CA GLN A 92 -17.98 -7.91 10.98
C GLN A 92 -18.10 -8.51 12.38
N HIS A 93 -17.05 -8.38 13.19
CA HIS A 93 -17.06 -8.88 14.57
C HIS A 93 -18.10 -8.13 15.42
N ASP A 94 -18.19 -6.81 15.28
CA ASP A 94 -19.17 -6.00 16.00
C ASP A 94 -20.61 -6.37 15.59
N ASP A 95 -20.87 -6.57 14.30
CA ASP A 95 -22.16 -7.03 13.79
C ASP A 95 -22.54 -8.43 14.29
N ASP A 96 -21.58 -9.35 14.38
CA ASP A 96 -21.79 -10.71 14.90
C ASP A 96 -22.12 -10.68 16.40
N VAL A 97 -21.39 -9.87 17.19
CA VAL A 97 -21.67 -9.67 18.62
C VAL A 97 -23.04 -9.03 18.83
N ALA A 98 -23.38 -7.99 18.06
CA ALA A 98 -24.69 -7.33 18.14
C ALA A 98 -25.84 -8.31 17.83
N ARG A 99 -25.67 -9.18 16.83
CA ARG A 99 -26.62 -10.25 16.50
C ARG A 99 -26.75 -11.27 17.63
N GLN A 100 -25.63 -11.71 18.23
CA GLN A 100 -25.65 -12.63 19.37
C GLN A 100 -26.35 -12.03 20.59
N ILE A 101 -26.04 -10.78 20.95
CA ILE A 101 -26.67 -10.08 22.06
C ILE A 101 -28.18 -9.97 21.82
N SER A 102 -28.58 -9.51 20.63
CA SER A 102 -30.00 -9.37 20.28
C SER A 102 -30.76 -10.71 20.33
N ALA A 103 -30.11 -11.82 19.96
CA ALA A 103 -30.70 -13.15 20.06
C ALA A 103 -30.88 -13.61 21.53
N ILE A 104 -30.00 -13.19 22.43
CA ILE A 104 -30.08 -13.50 23.86
C ILE A 104 -31.09 -12.59 24.58
N THR A 105 -31.12 -11.30 24.25
CA THR A 105 -31.95 -10.30 24.94
C THR A 105 -33.35 -10.13 24.35
N GLY A 106 -33.55 -10.48 23.07
CA GLY A 106 -34.85 -10.42 22.39
C GLY A 106 -35.74 -11.64 22.58
N ASN A 107 -35.28 -12.65 23.33
CA ASN A 107 -36.00 -13.90 23.58
C ASN A 107 -36.55 -14.00 25.02
N GLY A 108 -36.83 -12.84 25.66
CA GLY A 108 -37.41 -12.71 27.00
C GLY A 108 -38.57 -11.73 27.04
#